data_AF-W4MD16-F1
#
_entry.id   AF-W4MD16-F1
#
_cell.length_a   1.000
_cell.length_b   1.000
_cell.length_c   1.000
_cell.angle_alpha   90.00
_cell.angle_beta   90.00
_cell.angle_gamma   90.00
#
_symmetry.space_group_name_H-M   'P 1'
#
loop_
_entity.id
_entity.type
_entity.pdbx_description
1 polymer ?
#
loop_
_entity_poly.entity_id
_entity_poly.type
_entity_poly.pdbx_seq_one_letter_code
_entity_poly.pdbx_strand_id
1 'polypeptide(L)'
;MSTTIVELFTDSLRSFRLQNSIELFKKASIFLYECRIEPRNIPVKILSSILEFASTEEDEELIQRWIGMIASASAGEKIYPSFPKVLSELTLSEIRILDFIYEKDNVRQNNMEPDIPPKYEYISNVDCVAKTPIDSDIYIPLDIMAHPT
;
A
#
# COMPACT_ATOMS: atom_id res chain seq x y z
N MET A 1 8.85 33.71 -23.14
CA MET A 1 9.97 32.75 -23.18
C MET A 1 10.11 31.88 -21.91
N SER A 2 9.36 32.13 -20.82
CA SER A 2 9.45 31.31 -19.58
C SER A 2 8.56 30.06 -19.57
N THR A 3 7.60 29.92 -20.49
CA THR A 3 6.58 28.86 -20.47
C THR A 3 7.13 27.48 -20.87
N THR A 4 8.13 27.44 -21.75
CA THR A 4 8.61 26.18 -22.36
C THR A 4 9.32 25.26 -21.35
N ILE A 5 10.05 25.82 -20.39
CA ILE A 5 10.72 25.03 -19.33
C ILE A 5 9.69 24.46 -18.35
N VAL A 6 8.68 25.27 -18.00
CA VAL A 6 7.58 24.84 -17.11
C VAL A 6 6.78 23.71 -17.76
N GLU A 7 6.46 23.85 -19.06
CA GLU A 7 5.75 22.82 -19.84
C GLU A 7 6.54 21.50 -19.88
N LEU A 8 7.83 21.55 -20.26
CA LEU A 8 8.70 20.36 -20.31
C LEU A 8 8.83 19.67 -18.94
N PHE A 9 8.99 20.45 -17.88
CA PHE A 9 9.09 19.92 -16.52
C PHE A 9 7.77 19.28 -16.06
N THR A 10 6.64 19.92 -16.37
CA THR A 10 5.30 19.41 -16.01
C THR A 10 5.00 18.09 -16.72
N ASP A 11 5.35 17.96 -18.00
CA ASP A 11 5.16 16.72 -18.76
C ASP A 11 6.03 15.57 -18.23
N SER A 12 7.27 15.89 -17.85
CA SER A 12 8.18 14.92 -17.21
C SER A 12 7.61 14.43 -15.88
N LEU A 13 7.18 15.35 -15.00
CA LEU A 13 6.56 14.99 -13.72
C LEU A 13 5.28 14.18 -13.88
N ARG A 14 4.45 14.53 -14.87
CA ARG A 14 3.21 13.78 -15.15
C ARG A 14 3.52 12.35 -15.57
N SER A 15 4.51 12.18 -16.43
CA SER A 15 4.94 10.86 -16.91
C SER A 15 5.52 10.03 -15.77
N PHE A 16 6.36 10.64 -14.93
CA PHE A 16 6.92 10.02 -13.73
C PHE A 16 5.84 9.54 -12.76
N ARG A 17 4.91 10.41 -12.38
CA ARG A 17 3.82 10.05 -11.45
C ARG A 17 2.93 8.94 -11.99
N LEU A 18 2.67 8.95 -13.30
CA LEU A 18 1.90 7.89 -13.95
C LEU A 18 2.64 6.55 -13.88
N GLN A 19 3.94 6.53 -14.20
CA GLN A 19 4.76 5.33 -14.13
C GLN A 19 4.80 4.77 -12.71
N ASN A 20 5.06 5.60 -11.71
CA ASN A 20 5.08 5.18 -10.30
C ASN A 20 3.72 4.63 -9.86
N SER A 21 2.63 5.30 -10.25
CA SER A 21 1.27 4.81 -9.94
C SER A 21 1.03 3.42 -10.52
N ILE A 22 1.40 3.19 -11.79
CA ILE A 22 1.27 1.89 -12.45
C ILE A 22 2.10 0.83 -11.70
N GLU A 23 3.33 1.16 -11.32
CA GLU A 23 4.21 0.24 -10.59
C GLU A 23 3.66 -0.14 -9.21
N LEU A 24 3.14 0.83 -8.47
CA LEU A 24 2.47 0.60 -7.17
C LEU A 24 1.30 -0.37 -7.31
N PHE A 25 0.41 -0.15 -8.28
CA PHE A 25 -0.71 -1.05 -8.54
C PHE A 25 -0.24 -2.43 -8.96
N LYS A 26 0.78 -2.51 -9.81
CA LYS A 26 1.37 -3.77 -10.26
C LYS A 26 1.84 -4.60 -9.07
N LYS A 27 2.65 -4.00 -8.19
CA LYS A 27 3.18 -4.66 -6.99
C LYS A 27 2.08 -5.03 -6.00
N ALA A 28 1.10 -4.16 -5.77
CA ALA A 28 -0.05 -4.47 -4.92
C ALA A 28 -0.88 -5.64 -5.47
N SER A 29 -1.04 -5.73 -6.80
CA SER A 29 -1.78 -6.81 -7.45
C SER A 29 -1.04 -8.15 -7.35
N ILE A 30 0.29 -8.13 -7.55
CA ILE A 30 1.15 -9.30 -7.34
C ILE A 30 1.03 -9.79 -5.90
N PHE A 31 1.13 -8.87 -4.93
CA PHE A 31 0.98 -9.20 -3.51
C PHE A 31 -0.36 -9.89 -3.23
N LEU A 32 -1.48 -9.33 -3.70
CA LEU A 32 -2.80 -9.95 -3.52
C LEU A 32 -2.91 -11.33 -4.15
N TYR A 33 -2.33 -11.50 -5.34
CA TYR A 33 -2.28 -12.78 -6.05
C TYR A 33 -1.52 -13.85 -5.25
N GLU A 34 -0.31 -13.52 -4.76
CA GLU A 34 0.49 -14.41 -3.91
C GLU A 34 -0.26 -14.82 -2.64
N CYS A 35 -1.04 -13.89 -2.08
CA CYS A 35 -1.88 -14.11 -0.92
C CYS A 35 -3.19 -14.87 -1.22
N ARG A 36 -3.51 -15.11 -2.50
CA ARG A 36 -4.79 -15.67 -2.97
C ARG A 36 -6.00 -14.85 -2.50
N ILE A 37 -5.86 -13.53 -2.46
CA ILE A 37 -6.92 -12.60 -2.08
C ILE A 37 -7.53 -12.03 -3.36
N GLU A 38 -8.85 -12.14 -3.50
CA GLU A 38 -9.57 -11.50 -4.60
C GLU A 38 -9.68 -9.97 -4.36
N PRO A 39 -9.21 -9.13 -5.32
CA PRO A 39 -9.28 -7.69 -5.18
C PRO A 39 -10.72 -7.19 -5.27
N ARG A 40 -11.07 -6.26 -4.38
CA ARG A 40 -12.33 -5.53 -4.33
C ARG A 40 -12.15 -4.10 -4.80
N ASN A 41 -13.26 -3.46 -5.16
CA ASN A 41 -13.27 -2.06 -5.56
C ASN A 41 -12.88 -1.15 -4.38
N ILE A 42 -11.87 -0.31 -4.62
CA ILE A 42 -11.48 0.75 -3.68
C ILE A 42 -12.34 2.00 -3.96
N PRO A 43 -12.93 2.65 -2.93
CA PRO A 43 -13.58 3.93 -3.11
C PRO A 43 -12.64 4.97 -3.71
N VAL A 44 -13.05 5.63 -4.79
CA VAL A 44 -12.23 6.59 -5.55
C VAL A 44 -11.61 7.67 -4.67
N LYS A 45 -12.33 8.12 -3.63
CA LYS A 45 -11.81 9.11 -2.67
C LYS A 45 -10.54 8.61 -1.95
N ILE A 46 -10.57 7.38 -1.44
CA ILE A 46 -9.41 6.77 -0.77
C ILE A 46 -8.27 6.58 -1.76
N LEU A 47 -8.60 6.04 -2.94
CA LEU A 47 -7.61 5.79 -3.98
C LEU A 47 -6.91 7.08 -4.42
N SER A 48 -7.67 8.16 -4.63
CA SER A 48 -7.13 9.45 -5.02
C SER A 48 -6.16 10.01 -3.98
N SER A 49 -6.49 9.90 -2.69
CA SER A 49 -5.62 10.35 -1.59
C SER A 49 -4.35 9.52 -1.48
N ILE A 50 -4.41 8.22 -1.75
CA ILE A 50 -3.21 7.37 -1.77
C ILE A 50 -2.31 7.79 -2.94
N LEU A 51 -2.85 7.88 -4.15
CA LEU A 51 -2.08 8.19 -5.35
C LEU A 51 -1.49 9.60 -5.35
N GLU A 52 -2.14 10.55 -4.68
CA GLU A 52 -1.63 11.91 -4.53
C GLU A 52 -0.20 11.91 -3.97
N PHE A 53 0.03 11.16 -2.90
CA PHE A 53 1.32 11.09 -2.20
C PHE A 53 2.22 9.98 -2.73
N ALA A 54 1.67 8.78 -2.93
CA ALA A 54 2.47 7.61 -3.30
C ALA A 54 3.13 7.76 -4.69
N SER A 55 2.49 8.47 -5.63
CA SER A 55 3.04 8.67 -6.98
C SER A 55 4.32 9.52 -7.02
N THR A 56 4.62 10.25 -5.94
CA THR A 56 5.80 11.10 -5.82
C THR A 56 6.80 10.60 -4.78
N GLU A 57 6.53 9.46 -4.15
CA GLU A 57 7.45 8.85 -3.20
C GLU A 57 8.68 8.26 -3.93
N GLU A 58 9.86 8.49 -3.37
CA GLU A 58 11.13 8.03 -3.94
C GLU A 58 11.82 6.99 -3.05
N ASP A 59 11.50 6.97 -1.75
CA ASP A 59 12.10 6.01 -0.83
C ASP A 59 11.47 4.62 -1.00
N GLU A 60 12.30 3.63 -1.32
CA GLU A 60 11.85 2.26 -1.62
C GLU A 60 11.10 1.60 -0.44
N GLU A 61 11.50 1.89 0.80
CA GLU A 61 10.87 1.29 1.99
C GLU A 61 9.52 1.96 2.29
N LEU A 62 9.39 3.28 2.06
CA LEU A 62 8.10 3.98 2.07
C LEU A 62 7.16 3.50 0.97
N ILE A 63 7.68 3.27 -0.24
CA ILE A 63 6.93 2.70 -1.37
C ILE A 63 6.29 1.36 -0.98
N GLN A 64 6.98 0.51 -0.21
CA GLN A 64 6.39 -0.75 0.29
C GLN A 64 5.18 -0.51 1.20
N ARG A 65 5.17 0.56 2.00
CA ARG A 65 4.01 0.91 2.84
C ARG A 65 2.82 1.36 2.01
N TRP A 66 3.07 2.13 0.97
CA TRP A 66 2.05 2.51 0.01
C TRP A 66 1.45 1.29 -0.70
N ILE A 67 2.29 0.34 -1.12
CA ILE A 67 1.84 -0.92 -1.73
C ILE A 67 0.96 -1.70 -0.74
N GLY A 68 1.40 -1.85 0.50
CA GLY A 68 0.63 -2.52 1.56
C GLY A 68 -0.72 -1.84 1.82
N MET A 69 -0.78 -0.50 1.79
CA MET A 69 -2.03 0.24 1.95
C MET A 69 -2.99 0.02 0.79
N ILE A 70 -2.51 0.03 -0.46
CA ILE A 70 -3.32 -0.26 -1.65
C ILE A 70 -3.82 -1.70 -1.59
N ALA A 71 -2.94 -2.66 -1.28
CA ALA A 71 -3.31 -4.06 -1.15
C ALA A 71 -4.38 -4.26 -0.06
N SER A 72 -4.22 -3.64 1.10
CA SER A 72 -5.19 -3.71 2.20
C SER A 72 -6.54 -3.12 1.78
N ALA A 73 -6.55 -1.95 1.14
CA ALA A 73 -7.76 -1.34 0.62
C ALA A 73 -8.48 -2.26 -0.40
N SER A 74 -7.72 -2.86 -1.32
CA SER A 74 -8.21 -3.83 -2.29
C SER A 74 -8.67 -5.14 -1.65
N ALA A 75 -8.09 -5.57 -0.53
CA ALA A 75 -8.57 -6.75 0.20
C ALA A 75 -9.92 -6.52 0.89
N GLY A 76 -10.39 -5.26 0.95
CA GLY A 76 -11.63 -4.86 1.61
C GLY A 76 -11.43 -4.42 3.07
N GLU A 77 -10.19 -4.21 3.49
CA GLU A 77 -9.90 -3.65 4.82
C GLU A 77 -10.38 -2.19 4.92
N LYS A 78 -10.75 -1.81 6.14
CA LYS A 78 -11.23 -0.44 6.40
C LYS A 78 -10.04 0.53 6.47
N ILE A 79 -9.77 1.21 5.36
CA ILE A 79 -8.79 2.30 5.31
C ILE A 79 -9.45 3.63 5.64
N TYR A 80 -8.92 4.31 6.66
CA TYR A 80 -9.41 5.63 7.03
C TYR A 80 -8.84 6.69 6.08
N PRO A 81 -9.63 7.73 5.70
CA PRO A 81 -9.16 8.79 4.82
C PRO A 81 -7.94 9.57 5.36
N SER A 82 -7.66 9.48 6.66
CA SER A 82 -6.48 10.10 7.28
C SER A 82 -5.19 9.32 7.06
N PHE A 83 -5.26 8.01 6.78
CA PHE A 83 -4.08 7.15 6.70
C PHE A 83 -3.09 7.58 5.62
N PRO A 84 -3.51 7.93 4.38
CA PRO A 84 -2.57 8.43 3.38
C PRO A 84 -1.84 9.68 3.87
N LYS A 85 -2.57 10.62 4.47
CA LYS A 85 -1.98 11.85 4.98
C LYS A 85 -0.97 11.59 6.10
N VAL A 86 -1.32 10.73 7.06
CA VAL A 86 -0.40 10.37 8.15
C VAL A 86 0.86 9.73 7.58
N LEU A 87 0.74 8.76 6.68
CA LEU A 87 1.91 8.11 6.08
C LEU A 87 2.80 9.10 5.32
N SER A 88 2.21 10.05 4.59
CA SER A 88 2.97 11.08 3.85
C SER A 88 3.73 12.08 4.74
N GLU A 89 3.36 12.20 6.01
CA GLU A 89 3.99 13.10 6.97
C GLU A 89 5.12 12.41 7.76
N LEU A 90 5.25 11.09 7.65
CA LEU A 90 6.25 10.32 8.39
C LEU A 90 7.55 10.19 7.62
N THR A 91 8.64 10.29 8.37
CA THR A 91 9.96 9.88 7.90
C THR A 91 10.15 8.38 8.02
N LEU A 92 11.11 7.85 7.27
CA LEU A 92 11.49 6.44 7.34
C LEU A 92 11.84 5.99 8.77
N SER A 93 12.52 6.85 9.54
CA SER A 93 12.91 6.53 10.92
C SER A 93 11.71 6.39 11.83
N GLU A 94 10.69 7.24 11.68
CA GLU A 94 9.46 7.19 12.48
C GLU A 94 8.64 5.95 12.16
N ILE A 95 8.61 5.52 10.89
CA ILE A 95 7.94 4.28 10.49
C ILE A 95 8.63 3.06 11.10
N ARG A 96 9.97 2.99 11.05
CA ARG A 96 10.71 1.89 11.68
C ARG A 96 10.48 1.83 13.20
N ILE A 97 10.35 2.99 13.86
CA ILE A 97 9.96 3.05 15.27
C ILE A 97 8.54 2.50 15.46
N LEU A 98 7.61 2.87 14.59
CA LEU A 98 6.23 2.39 14.65
C LEU A 98 6.16 0.86 14.49
N ASP A 99 6.94 0.28 13.58
CA ASP A 99 7.02 -1.18 13.40
C ASP A 99 7.56 -1.87 14.64
N PHE A 100 8.63 -1.32 15.22
CA PHE A 100 9.22 -1.87 16.44
C PHE A 100 8.20 -1.89 17.60
N ILE A 101 7.40 -0.83 17.73
CA ILE A 101 6.33 -0.76 18.74
C ILE A 101 5.25 -1.81 18.43
N TYR A 102 4.82 -1.91 17.18
CA TYR A 102 3.78 -2.86 16.75
C TYR A 102 4.22 -4.32 16.96
N GLU A 103 5.44 -4.67 16.57
CA GLU A 103 6.00 -6.02 16.73
C GLU A 103 6.06 -6.42 18.22
N LYS A 104 6.53 -5.51 19.08
CA LYS A 104 6.59 -5.71 20.53
C LYS A 104 5.22 -5.97 21.15
N ASP A 105 4.19 -5.25 20.71
CA ASP A 105 2.84 -5.43 21.23
C ASP A 105 2.21 -6.76 20.76
N ASN A 106 2.39 -7.14 19.50
CA ASN A 106 1.91 -8.42 18.97
C ASN A 106 2.51 -9.62 19.70
N VAL A 107 3.82 -9.58 20.00
CA VAL A 107 4.47 -10.61 20.80
C VAL A 107 3.86 -10.70 22.20
N ARG A 108 3.40 -9.58 22.79
CA ARG A 108 2.75 -9.60 24.10
C ARG A 108 1.36 -10.21 24.05
N GLN A 109 0.56 -9.87 23.03
CA GLN A 109 -0.81 -10.39 22.89
C GLN A 109 -0.84 -11.90 22.61
N ASN A 110 0.11 -12.41 21.82
CA ASN A 110 0.19 -13.84 21.50
C ASN A 110 0.68 -14.71 22.68
N ASN A 111 1.16 -14.11 23.77
CA ASN A 111 1.65 -14.80 24.97
C ASN A 111 0.74 -14.62 26.20
N MET A 112 -0.48 -14.10 26.04
CA MET A 112 -1.43 -13.86 27.13
C MET A 112 -2.74 -14.62 26.88
N GLU A 113 -3.05 -15.62 27.71
CA GLU A 113 -4.33 -16.35 27.68
C GLU A 113 -5.48 -15.37 28.03
N PRO A 114 -6.60 -15.35 27.28
CA PRO A 114 -7.53 -14.22 27.32
C PRO A 114 -8.55 -14.33 28.47
N ASP A 115 -8.48 -13.41 29.44
CA ASP A 115 -9.47 -13.27 30.54
C ASP A 115 -10.61 -12.28 30.20
N ILE A 116 -10.80 -11.94 28.92
CA ILE A 116 -11.84 -11.01 28.45
C ILE A 116 -12.44 -11.56 27.14
N PRO A 117 -13.77 -11.68 27.01
CA PRO A 117 -14.38 -12.20 25.79
C PRO A 117 -14.14 -11.24 24.61
N PRO A 118 -13.74 -11.74 23.42
CA PRO A 118 -13.31 -10.89 22.32
C PRO A 118 -14.53 -10.18 21.73
N LYS A 119 -14.49 -8.84 21.73
CA LYS A 119 -15.50 -8.01 21.06
C LYS A 119 -14.98 -7.15 19.92
N TYR A 120 -13.79 -7.47 19.43
CA TYR A 120 -13.27 -6.94 18.18
C TYR A 120 -12.44 -8.04 17.51
N GLU A 121 -13.07 -8.75 16.59
CA GLU A 121 -12.40 -9.61 15.64
C GLU A 121 -11.63 -8.68 14.69
N TYR A 122 -10.38 -8.39 15.03
CA TYR A 122 -9.44 -7.83 14.07
C TYR A 122 -9.18 -8.96 13.07
N ILE A 123 -9.64 -8.79 11.83
CA ILE A 123 -9.35 -9.75 10.77
C ILE A 123 -7.88 -9.56 10.41
N SER A 124 -6.98 -10.18 11.17
CA SER A 124 -5.58 -10.26 10.80
C SER A 124 -5.43 -11.31 9.70
N ASN A 125 -5.87 -10.99 8.48
CA ASN A 125 -5.42 -11.70 7.27
C ASN A 125 -3.99 -11.25 6.88
N VAL A 126 -3.16 -10.95 7.88
CA VAL A 126 -1.81 -10.38 7.76
C VAL A 126 -0.74 -11.48 7.79
N ASP A 127 -1.12 -12.75 7.94
CA ASP A 127 -0.18 -13.88 7.91
C ASP A 127 0.59 -14.01 6.58
N CYS A 128 0.13 -13.34 5.53
CA CYS A 128 0.84 -13.19 4.26
C CYS A 128 1.73 -11.93 4.16
N VAL A 129 1.47 -10.88 4.97
CA VAL A 129 2.17 -9.58 4.96
C VAL A 129 3.61 -9.70 5.47
N ALA A 130 3.92 -10.71 6.27
CA ALA A 130 5.20 -10.84 6.95
C ALA A 130 6.27 -11.64 6.18
N LYS A 131 5.99 -12.18 4.97
CA LYS A 131 6.86 -13.23 4.38
C LYS A 131 7.26 -13.12 2.92
N THR A 132 6.83 -12.14 2.14
CA THR A 132 7.22 -12.07 0.72
C THR A 132 8.12 -10.87 0.42
N PRO A 133 9.41 -11.09 0.12
CA PRO A 133 10.18 -10.13 -0.66
C PRO A 133 9.50 -10.02 -2.02
N ILE A 134 8.99 -8.84 -2.37
CA ILE A 134 8.37 -8.59 -3.68
C ILE A 134 9.51 -8.54 -4.71
N ASP A 135 9.87 -9.71 -5.25
CA ASP A 135 10.92 -9.85 -6.25
C ASP A 135 10.43 -9.30 -7.61
N SER A 136 11.29 -8.57 -8.32
CA SER A 136 10.91 -7.70 -9.45
C SER A 136 10.55 -8.42 -10.75
N ASP A 137 10.74 -9.75 -10.82
CA ASP A 137 10.77 -10.51 -12.08
C ASP A 137 9.53 -11.41 -12.33
N ILE A 138 8.41 -11.17 -11.63
CA ILE A 138 7.22 -12.02 -11.75
C ILE A 138 6.30 -11.55 -12.90
N TYR A 139 6.08 -12.46 -13.86
CA TYR A 139 5.14 -12.34 -14.97
C TYR A 139 3.69 -12.29 -14.44
N ILE A 140 2.97 -11.21 -14.77
CA ILE A 140 1.52 -11.11 -14.52
C ILE A 140 0.80 -11.64 -15.77
N PRO A 141 0.00 -12.72 -15.67
CA PRO A 141 -0.82 -13.19 -16.78
C PRO A 141 -1.82 -12.10 -17.23
N LEU A 142 -1.89 -11.84 -18.54
CA LEU A 142 -2.73 -10.79 -19.15
C LEU A 142 -4.22 -10.90 -18.81
N ASP A 143 -4.65 -12.09 -18.42
CA ASP A 143 -6.00 -12.51 -18.03
C ASP A 143 -6.56 -11.74 -16.82
N ILE A 144 -5.70 -11.14 -15.97
CA ILE A 144 -6.14 -10.31 -14.83
C ILE A 144 -6.63 -8.92 -15.28
N MET A 145 -6.17 -8.43 -16.45
CA MET A 145 -6.64 -7.15 -17.01
C MET A 145 -7.95 -7.27 -17.80
N ALA A 146 -8.46 -8.50 -18.00
CA ALA A 146 -9.51 -8.80 -18.97
C ALA A 146 -10.90 -9.06 -18.36
N HIS A 147 -11.18 -8.61 -17.14
CA HIS A 147 -12.56 -8.54 -16.63
C HIS A 147 -13.08 -7.08 -16.57
N PRO A 148 -13.60 -6.55 -17.68
CA PRO A 148 -14.52 -5.43 -17.63
C PRO A 148 -15.97 -5.90 -17.44
N THR A 149 -16.68 -5.09 -16.65
CA THR A 149 -18.14 -4.99 -16.44
C THR A 149 -18.86 -6.09 -15.68
#